data_AF-A0A5S9YDE6-F1
#
_entry.id   AF-A0A5S9YDE6-F1
#
_cell.length_a   1.000
_cell.length_b   1.000
_cell.length_c   1.000
_cell.angle_alpha   90.00
_cell.angle_beta   90.00
_cell.angle_gamma   90.00
#
_symmetry.space_group_name_H-M   'P 1'
#
loop_
_entity.id
_entity.type
_entity.pdbx_description
1 polymer ?
#
loop_
_entity_poly.entity_id
_entity_poly.type
_entity_poly.pdbx_seq_one_letter_code
_entity_poly.pdbx_strand_id
1 'polypeptide(L)' 'MSMTIVFKHPGYPEKKWRKGFKIAGGFPGVDVISCGIMDDVFAVKGENIDQDKLLEKIKKSRVCH' A
#
# COMPACT_ATOMS: atom_id res chain seq x y z
N MET A 1 -8.95 2.44 17.54
CA MET A 1 -9.73 1.54 16.64
C MET A 1 -8.87 1.27 15.44
N SER A 2 -8.43 0.03 15.25
CA SER A 2 -7.63 -0.36 14.09
C SER A 2 -8.47 -0.34 12.81
N MET A 3 -7.96 0.31 11.77
CA MET A 3 -8.53 0.30 10.43
C MET A 3 -7.73 -0.64 9.53
N THR A 4 -8.40 -1.21 8.53
CA THR A 4 -7.77 -2.02 7.49
C THR A 4 -8.08 -1.42 6.14
N ILE A 5 -7.05 -1.16 5.34
CA ILE A 5 -7.16 -0.57 4.00
C ILE A 5 -6.63 -1.59 3.00
N VAL A 6 -7.45 -1.93 2.00
CA VAL A 6 -7.09 -2.88 0.95
C VAL A 6 -6.79 -2.13 -0.34
N PHE A 7 -5.58 -2.31 -0.86
CA PHE A 7 -5.14 -1.75 -2.13
C PHE A 7 -5.16 -2.85 -3.18
N LYS A 8 -5.97 -2.65 -4.24
CA LYS A 8 -5.96 -3.48 -5.45
C LYS A 8 -5.32 -2.68 -6.58
N HIS A 9 -4.37 -3.29 -7.28
CA HIS A 9 -3.70 -2.65 -8.39
C HIS A 9 -3.64 -3.54 -9.64
N PRO A 10 -4.73 -3.62 -10.42
CA PRO A 10 -4.80 -4.55 -11.54
C PRO A 10 -3.82 -4.16 -12.65
N GLY A 11 -3.05 -5.13 -13.13
CA GLY A 11 -2.21 -5.00 -14.33
C GLY A 11 -0.85 -4.33 -14.11
N TYR A 12 -0.29 -4.41 -12.90
CA TYR A 12 1.02 -3.82 -12.62
C TYR A 12 2.16 -4.84 -12.59
N PRO A 13 3.32 -4.55 -13.20
CA PRO A 13 4.47 -5.43 -13.11
C PRO A 13 4.99 -5.50 -11.66
N GLU A 14 5.30 -6.71 -11.22
CA GLU A 14 5.76 -7.09 -9.86
C GLU A 14 6.78 -6.12 -9.24
N LYS A 15 7.66 -5.52 -10.05
CA LYS A 15 8.69 -4.56 -9.62
C LYS A 15 8.13 -3.25 -9.06
N LYS A 16 7.09 -2.67 -9.68
CA LYS A 16 6.46 -1.43 -9.19
C LYS A 16 5.56 -1.70 -7.99
N TRP A 17 4.99 -2.92 -7.93
CA TRP A 17 4.20 -3.40 -6.81
C TRP A 17 5.00 -3.48 -5.50
N ARG A 18 6.19 -4.10 -5.52
CA ARG A 18 7.08 -4.20 -4.35
C ARG A 18 7.44 -2.83 -3.75
N LYS A 19 7.57 -1.80 -4.59
CA LYS A 19 7.84 -0.42 -4.14
C LYS A 19 6.64 0.18 -3.40
N GLY A 20 5.43 -0.02 -3.91
CA GLY A 20 4.19 0.41 -3.23
C GLY A 20 3.99 -0.30 -1.90
N PHE A 21 4.21 -1.62 -1.87
CA PHE A 21 4.16 -2.44 -0.66
C PHE A 21 5.14 -1.93 0.42
N LYS A 22 6.40 -1.69 0.06
CA LYS A 22 7.41 -1.18 1.00
C LYS A 22 7.06 0.20 1.55
N ILE A 23 6.49 1.08 0.72
CA ILE A 23 6.04 2.41 1.15
C ILE A 23 4.88 2.30 2.14
N ALA A 24 3.93 1.41 1.85
CA ALA A 24 2.75 1.20 2.69
C ALA A 24 3.14 0.59 4.06
N GLY A 25 4.06 -0.37 4.10
CA GLY A 25 4.55 -0.95 5.34
C GLY A 25 5.36 0.02 6.21
N GLY A 26 5.94 1.07 5.63
CA GLY A 26 6.66 2.12 6.36
C GLY A 26 5.84 3.39 6.61
N PHE A 27 4.53 3.36 6.38
CA PHE A 27 3.69 4.54 6.53
C PHE A 27 3.27 4.74 7.99
N PRO A 28 3.29 5.99 8.51
CA PRO A 28 2.90 6.25 9.89
C PRO A 28 1.47 5.78 10.15
N GLY A 29 1.31 5.07 11.27
CA GLY A 29 0.05 4.45 11.65
C GLY A 29 -0.17 3.04 11.10
N VAL A 30 0.67 2.54 10.19
CA VAL A 30 0.62 1.14 9.75
C VAL A 30 1.36 0.25 10.74
N ASP A 31 0.69 -0.81 11.17
CA ASP A 31 1.19 -1.79 12.14
C ASP A 31 1.52 -3.12 11.43
N VAL A 32 0.64 -3.55 10.54
CA VAL A 32 0.79 -4.79 9.76
C VAL A 32 0.53 -4.51 8.29
N ILE A 33 1.34 -5.12 7.43
CA ILE A 33 1.08 -5.21 6.00
C ILE A 33 0.99 -6.68 5.60
N SER A 34 -0.03 -7.02 4.82
CA SER A 34 -0.27 -8.37 4.34
C SER A 34 -0.39 -8.36 2.82
N CYS A 35 0.39 -9.20 2.16
CA CYS A 35 0.16 -9.48 0.74
C CYS A 35 -1.09 -10.35 0.63
N GLY A 36 -2.05 -9.93 -0.19
CA GLY A 36 -3.22 -10.72 -0.48
C GLY A 36 -2.88 -11.96 -1.29
N ILE A 37 -3.82 -12.90 -1.37
CA ILE A 37 -3.71 -14.13 -2.18
C ILE A 37 -3.59 -13.82 -3.68
N MET A 38 -4.04 -12.63 -4.10
CA MET A 38 -3.84 -12.12 -5.47
C MET A 38 -2.55 -11.31 -5.54
N ASP A 39 -1.73 -11.57 -6.56
CA ASP A 39 -0.44 -10.90 -6.83
C ASP A 39 -0.54 -9.35 -6.91
N ASP A 40 -1.73 -8.84 -7.18
CA ASP A 40 -2.04 -7.40 -7.34
C ASP A 40 -2.79 -6.79 -6.14
N VAL A 41 -2.88 -7.49 -4.99
CA VAL A 41 -3.61 -7.00 -3.81
C VAL A 41 -2.75 -7.04 -2.55
N PHE A 42 -2.71 -5.94 -1.79
CA PHE A 42 -2.14 -5.92 -0.45
C PHE A 42 -3.06 -5.17 0.50
N ALA A 43 -3.07 -5.59 1.76
CA ALA A 43 -3.80 -4.94 2.83
C ALA A 43 -2.82 -4.33 3.83
N VAL A 44 -3.14 -3.15 4.33
CA VAL A 44 -2.48 -2.57 5.50
C VAL A 44 -3.48 -2.48 6.64
N LYS A 45 -3.00 -2.78 7.85
CA LYS A 45 -3.76 -2.65 9.08
C LYS A 45 -2.98 -1.76 10.03
N GLY A 46 -3.69 -0.88 10.73
CA GLY A 46 -3.08 -0.03 11.75
C GLY A 46 -4.05 1.04 12.25
N GLU A 47 -3.53 2.07 12.90
CA GLU A 47 -4.31 3.11 13.56
C GLU A 47 -3.92 4.50 13.05
N ASN A 48 -4.92 5.39 12.92
CA ASN A 48 -4.72 6.76 12.46
C ASN A 48 -4.02 6.87 11.08
N ILE A 49 -4.26 5.91 10.19
CA ILE A 49 -3.69 5.92 8.83
C ILE A 49 -4.43 6.96 7.97
N ASP A 50 -3.68 7.93 7.47
CA ASP A 50 -4.17 8.90 6.47
C ASP A 50 -4.21 8.22 5.08
N GLN A 51 -5.38 7.66 4.75
CA GLN A 51 -5.59 6.87 3.53
C GLN A 51 -5.28 7.66 2.26
N ASP A 52 -5.70 8.92 2.17
CA ASP A 52 -5.47 9.78 1.01
C ASP A 52 -3.97 10.04 0.80
N LYS A 53 -3.24 10.44 1.86
CA LYS A 53 -1.79 10.63 1.77
C LYS A 53 -1.04 9.33 1.45
N LEU A 54 -1.48 8.21 2.02
CA LEU A 54 -0.89 6.91 1.72
C LEU A 54 -1.09 6.57 0.23
N LEU A 55 -2.30 6.75 -0.29
CA LEU A 55 -2.62 6.53 -1.70
C LEU A 55 -1.82 7.47 -2.61
N GLU A 56 -1.70 8.76 -2.26
CA GLU A 56 -0.88 9.73 -2.99
C GLU A 56 0.60 9.34 -2.99
N LYS A 57 1.16 8.90 -1.87
CA LYS A 57 2.57 8.49 -1.77
C LYS A 57 2.85 7.25 -2.61
N ILE A 58 1.92 6.29 -2.61
CA ILE A 58 1.97 5.11 -3.48
C ILE A 58 1.86 5.55 -4.95
N LYS A 59 0.90 6.42 -5.31
CA LYS A 59 0.72 6.94 -6.67
C LYS A 59 1.93 7.73 -7.17
N LYS A 60 2.48 8.63 -6.37
CA LYS A 60 3.67 9.42 -6.70
C LYS A 60 4.89 8.54 -6.92
N SER A 61 5.01 7.45 -6.16
CA SER A 61 6.06 6.45 -6.37
C SER A 61 5.94 5.68 -7.70
N ARG A 62 4.74 5.65 -8.31
CA ARG A 62 4.50 5.12 -9.67
C ARG A 62 5.00 6.05 -10.76
N VAL A 63 5.07 7.35 -10.48
CA VAL A 63 5.53 8.42 -11.37
C VAL A 63 6.98 8.77 -11.03
N CYS A 64 7.89 7.85 -11.29
CA CYS A 64 9.27 8.22 -11.56
C CYS A 64 9.57 7.70 -12.96
N HIS A 65 9.54 8.62 -13.92
CA HIS A 65 10.18 8.52 -15.21
C HIS A 65 11.33 9.52 -15.20
#